data_AF-A0AAV2IQD5-F1
#
_entry.id   AF-A0AAV2IQD5-F1
#
_cell.length_a   1.000
_cell.length_b   1.000
_cell.length_c   1.000
_cell.angle_alpha   90.00
_cell.angle_beta   90.00
_cell.angle_gamma   90.00
#
_symmetry.space_group_name_H-M   'P 1'
#
loop_
_entity.id
_entity.type
_entity.pdbx_description
1 polymer ?
#
loop_
_entity_poly.entity_id
_entity_poly.type
_entity_poly.pdbx_seq_one_letter_code
_entity_poly.pdbx_strand_id
1 'polypeptide(L)'
;SAGVRHLTSTCNECKSEVIRGTRWKCVVCFDYDLCSVCYHSDQHDTRHEFWRINSESSKRIRVPQREGSEKLEAKGIFIGATVRRGEDWMYGDIDGGEGSLGKVLAIKDWDPEVSTNSQVDVEWAGGKETTYRLGHLGKVDLKFTKASAGGLYYKDHLPILGEFKCKAEFSECGFKIGEKVTCGFGNDIVKVLQQKTGGWNSDMAK
;
A
#
# COMPACT_ATOMS: atom_id res chain seq x y z
N SER A 1 -2.15 4.02 1.03
CA SER A 1 -0.83 3.43 1.33
C SER A 1 -0.43 3.84 2.74
N ALA A 2 0.02 2.90 3.58
CA ALA A 2 0.58 3.26 4.89
C ALA A 2 1.93 3.96 4.66
N GLY A 3 2.10 5.19 5.14
CA GLY A 3 3.31 6.01 4.96
C GLY A 3 4.51 5.52 5.76
N VAL A 4 4.88 4.24 5.63
CA VAL A 4 6.07 3.70 6.28
C VAL A 4 7.31 4.39 5.70
N ARG A 5 8.19 4.84 6.61
CA ARG A 5 9.40 5.58 6.28
C ARG A 5 10.56 5.04 7.12
N HIS A 6 11.73 4.95 6.51
CA HIS A 6 12.98 4.65 7.17
C HIS A 6 13.80 5.95 7.23
N LEU A 7 13.62 6.73 8.30
CA LEU A 7 14.14 8.10 8.41
C LEU A 7 15.66 8.18 8.51
N THR A 8 16.30 7.08 8.91
CA THR A 8 17.75 6.97 9.10
C THR A 8 18.44 6.28 7.92
N SER A 9 17.72 6.06 6.81
CA SER A 9 18.19 5.24 5.69
C SER A 9 18.03 5.97 4.37
N THR A 10 19.15 6.16 3.69
CA THR A 10 19.24 6.82 2.39
C THR A 10 19.37 5.78 1.28
N CYS A 11 18.69 5.99 0.16
CA CYS A 11 18.92 5.16 -1.02
C CYS A 11 20.27 5.50 -1.66
N ASN A 12 21.18 4.52 -1.77
CA ASN A 12 22.51 4.74 -2.31
C ASN A 12 22.53 5.07 -3.80
N GLU A 13 21.43 4.80 -4.54
CA GLU A 13 21.36 5.03 -5.99
C GLU A 13 20.71 6.38 -6.30
N CYS A 14 19.43 6.58 -5.94
CA CYS A 14 18.74 7.85 -6.21
C CYS A 14 19.00 8.96 -5.19
N LYS A 15 19.80 8.69 -4.14
CA LYS A 15 20.16 9.63 -3.07
C LYS A 15 18.98 10.19 -2.27
N SER A 16 17.81 9.55 -2.35
CA SER A 16 16.67 9.92 -1.51
C SER A 16 17.03 9.71 -0.05
N GLU A 17 17.01 10.80 0.73
CA GLU A 17 17.40 10.84 2.16
C GLU A 17 16.51 9.98 3.06
N VAL A 18 15.27 9.71 2.62
CA VAL A 18 14.31 8.88 3.33
C VAL A 18 13.79 7.81 2.40
N ILE A 19 14.09 6.55 2.72
CA ILE A 19 13.46 5.42 2.02
C ILE A 19 12.00 5.29 2.46
N ARG A 20 11.10 5.49 1.50
CA ARG A 20 9.65 5.36 1.66
C ARG A 20 9.19 3.96 1.25
N GLY A 21 8.30 3.35 2.04
CA GLY A 21 7.86 1.97 1.86
C GLY A 21 8.96 0.98 2.26
N THR A 22 9.12 -0.08 1.47
CA THR A 22 10.10 -1.14 1.73
C THR A 22 11.54 -0.67 1.51
N ARG A 23 12.40 -0.90 2.50
CA ARG A 23 13.85 -0.76 2.41
C ARG A 23 14.50 -2.07 2.00
N TRP A 24 15.39 -2.00 1.02
CA TRP A 24 16.14 -3.14 0.49
C TRP A 24 17.63 -2.97 0.83
N LYS A 25 18.11 -3.68 1.85
CA LYS A 25 19.51 -3.61 2.27
C LYS A 25 20.32 -4.73 1.63
N CYS A 26 21.39 -4.41 0.91
CA CYS A 26 22.28 -5.41 0.35
C CYS A 26 22.89 -6.28 1.46
N VAL A 27 22.93 -7.60 1.25
CA VAL A 27 23.55 -8.54 2.21
C VAL A 27 25.07 -8.55 2.06
N VAL A 28 25.57 -8.24 0.86
CA VAL A 28 26.98 -8.37 0.49
C VAL A 28 27.76 -7.10 0.77
N CYS A 29 27.20 -5.94 0.39
CA CYS A 29 27.89 -4.66 0.50
C CYS A 29 27.68 -4.03 1.87
N PHE A 30 28.75 -3.42 2.41
CA PHE A 30 28.67 -2.64 3.63
C PHE A 30 27.80 -1.40 3.44
N ASP A 31 26.83 -1.26 4.33
CA ASP A 31 25.89 -0.14 4.40
C ASP A 31 25.28 0.34 3.09
N TYR A 32 24.79 -0.61 2.28
CA TYR A 32 24.19 -0.32 0.99
C TYR A 32 22.69 -0.61 0.98
N ASP A 33 21.89 0.39 0.68
CA ASP A 33 20.43 0.41 0.79
C ASP A 33 19.78 0.99 -0.47
N LEU A 34 18.69 0.36 -0.90
CA LEU A 34 17.88 0.79 -2.03
C LEU A 34 16.44 1.04 -1.60
N CYS A 35 15.80 2.05 -2.21
CA CYS A 35 14.34 2.16 -2.22
C CYS A 35 13.73 1.18 -3.23
N SER A 36 12.42 0.92 -3.13
CA SER A 36 11.74 0.00 -4.05
C SER A 36 11.86 0.39 -5.52
N VAL A 37 11.87 1.68 -5.85
CA VAL A 37 12.02 2.14 -7.24
C VAL A 37 13.38 1.69 -7.81
N CYS A 38 14.47 1.94 -7.08
CA CYS A 38 15.80 1.53 -7.51
C CYS A 38 15.98 0.01 -7.50
N TYR A 39 15.44 -0.67 -6.48
CA TYR A 39 15.51 -2.13 -6.38
C TYR A 39 14.85 -2.84 -7.56
N HIS A 40 13.66 -2.39 -7.97
CA HIS A 40 12.92 -2.97 -9.09
C HIS A 40 13.38 -2.52 -10.48
N SER A 41 14.18 -1.44 -10.55
CA SER A 41 14.80 -0.92 -11.78
C SER A 41 16.25 -1.40 -11.96
N ASP A 42 16.60 -2.54 -11.37
CA ASP A 42 17.91 -3.20 -11.46
C ASP A 42 19.11 -2.30 -11.11
N GLN A 43 18.92 -1.31 -10.24
CA GLN A 43 20.04 -0.54 -9.71
C GLN A 43 20.83 -1.42 -8.72
N HIS A 44 22.15 -1.24 -8.64
CA HIS A 44 23.09 -2.14 -7.97
C HIS A 44 23.20 -3.53 -8.60
N ASP A 45 24.26 -4.30 -8.27
CA ASP A 45 24.47 -5.67 -8.77
C ASP A 45 23.24 -6.55 -8.50
N THR A 46 22.70 -7.17 -9.54
CA THR A 46 21.52 -8.05 -9.49
C THR A 46 21.84 -9.43 -8.92
N ARG A 47 23.12 -9.80 -8.85
CA ARG A 47 23.61 -11.04 -8.20
C ARG A 47 23.76 -10.91 -6.70
N HIS A 48 23.64 -9.71 -6.15
CA HIS A 48 23.63 -9.54 -4.71
C HIS A 48 22.25 -9.88 -4.14
N GLU A 49 22.23 -10.65 -3.06
CA GLU A 49 21.03 -10.86 -2.25
C GLU A 49 20.73 -9.64 -1.38
N PHE A 50 19.47 -9.48 -1.00
CA PHE A 50 19.00 -8.34 -0.21
C PHE A 50 18.20 -8.79 1.00
N TRP A 51 18.26 -7.99 2.07
CA TRP A 51 17.27 -7.99 3.13
C TRP A 51 16.12 -7.06 2.74
N ARG A 52 14.91 -7.60 2.68
CA ARG A 52 13.66 -6.84 2.64
C ARG A 52 13.26 -6.43 4.05
N ILE A 53 13.06 -5.13 4.25
CA ILE A 53 12.67 -4.52 5.53
C ILE A 53 11.44 -3.66 5.26
N ASN A 54 10.27 -4.07 5.77
CA ASN A 54 9.00 -3.39 5.47
C ASN A 54 8.70 -2.25 6.43
N SER A 55 9.16 -2.36 7.68
CA SER A 55 9.15 -1.32 8.72
C SER A 55 10.34 -1.52 9.65
N GLU A 56 10.74 -0.50 10.41
CA GLU A 56 11.89 -0.59 11.33
C GLU A 56 11.70 -1.65 12.43
N SER A 57 10.46 -1.91 12.83
CA SER A 57 10.10 -2.95 13.82
C SER A 57 9.89 -4.34 13.20
N SER A 58 9.79 -4.44 11.87
CA SER A 58 9.54 -5.72 11.20
C SER A 58 10.78 -6.61 11.15
N LYS A 59 10.56 -7.92 11.15
CA LYS A 59 11.63 -8.89 10.88
C LYS A 59 12.16 -8.68 9.47
N ARG A 60 13.49 -8.62 9.35
CA ARG A 60 14.18 -8.58 8.05
C ARG A 60 14.09 -9.95 7.37
N ILE A 61 13.74 -9.95 6.09
CA ILE A 61 13.56 -11.19 5.31
C ILE A 61 14.59 -11.19 4.17
N ARG A 62 15.41 -12.24 4.10
CA ARG A 62 16.37 -12.39 2.99
C ARG A 62 15.59 -12.76 1.73
N VAL A 63 15.79 -12.01 0.67
CA VAL A 63 15.24 -12.28 -0.67
C VAL A 63 16.37 -12.75 -1.58
N PRO A 64 16.07 -13.65 -2.54
CA PRO A 64 17.09 -14.18 -3.43
C PRO A 64 17.64 -13.10 -4.37
N GLN A 65 18.65 -13.49 -5.16
CA GLN A 65 19.24 -12.63 -6.18
C GLN A 65 18.19 -12.22 -7.21
N ARG A 66 18.34 -11.02 -7.75
CA ARG A 66 17.45 -10.49 -8.79
C ARG A 66 17.77 -11.08 -10.15
N GLU A 67 19.04 -11.40 -10.41
CA GLU A 67 19.44 -12.11 -11.63
C GLU A 67 18.73 -13.46 -11.71
N GLY A 68 18.08 -13.73 -12.84
CA GLY A 68 17.28 -14.95 -13.06
C GLY A 68 15.90 -14.96 -12.38
N SER A 69 15.56 -13.97 -11.54
CA SER A 69 14.24 -13.87 -10.91
C SER A 69 13.21 -13.25 -11.85
N GLU A 70 11.95 -13.69 -11.73
CA GLU A 70 10.85 -13.21 -12.58
C GLU A 70 10.50 -11.75 -12.26
N LYS A 71 10.36 -10.94 -13.31
CA LYS A 71 9.79 -9.60 -13.26
C LYS A 71 8.44 -9.55 -13.94
N LEU A 72 7.49 -8.87 -13.31
CA LEU A 72 6.19 -8.58 -13.87
C LEU A 72 6.00 -7.08 -14.04
N GLU A 73 5.19 -6.69 -15.00
CA GLU A 73 4.79 -5.29 -15.21
C GLU A 73 3.52 -4.98 -14.40
N ALA A 74 3.61 -3.98 -13.54
CA ALA A 74 2.43 -3.46 -12.86
C ALA A 74 1.51 -2.77 -13.87
N LYS A 75 0.21 -3.06 -13.82
CA LYS A 75 -0.80 -2.44 -14.68
C LYS A 75 -1.98 -1.93 -13.85
N GLY A 76 -2.48 -0.75 -14.20
CA GLY A 76 -3.60 -0.14 -13.48
C GLY A 76 -3.72 1.35 -13.75
N ILE A 77 -4.09 2.10 -12.70
CA ILE A 77 -4.15 3.57 -12.70
C ILE A 77 -2.72 4.10 -12.56
N PHE A 78 -1.98 4.04 -13.67
CA PHE A 78 -0.66 4.67 -13.82
C PHE A 78 -0.74 5.84 -14.81
N ILE A 79 0.32 6.63 -14.91
CA ILE A 79 0.41 7.76 -15.85
C ILE A 79 0.05 7.28 -17.27
N GLY A 80 -0.86 7.99 -17.92
CA GLY A 80 -1.41 7.65 -19.24
C GLY A 80 -2.60 6.69 -19.24
N ALA A 81 -3.01 6.14 -18.09
CA ALA A 81 -4.21 5.31 -18.01
C ALA A 81 -5.48 6.14 -18.32
N THR A 82 -6.47 5.50 -18.95
CA THR A 82 -7.79 6.08 -19.12
C THR A 82 -8.68 5.65 -17.95
N VAL A 83 -9.37 6.60 -17.33
CA VAL A 83 -10.13 6.42 -16.10
C VAL A 83 -11.54 7.00 -16.23
N ARG A 84 -12.41 6.58 -15.31
CA ARG A 84 -13.73 7.16 -15.04
C ARG A 84 -13.94 7.25 -13.54
N ARG A 85 -15.02 7.90 -13.10
CA ARG A 85 -15.44 7.88 -11.68
C ARG A 85 -15.53 6.44 -11.14
N GLY A 86 -14.99 6.24 -9.95
CA GLY A 86 -14.93 4.97 -9.22
C GLY A 86 -16.02 4.84 -8.15
N GLU A 87 -15.86 3.85 -7.28
CA GLU A 87 -16.83 3.51 -6.24
C GLU A 87 -16.86 4.53 -5.09
N ASP A 88 -15.70 5.07 -4.70
CA ASP A 88 -15.61 6.06 -3.61
C ASP A 88 -15.83 7.52 -4.08
N TRP A 89 -16.26 7.72 -5.33
CA TRP A 89 -16.47 9.04 -5.92
C TRP A 89 -17.53 9.86 -5.16
N MET A 90 -17.21 11.11 -4.83
CA MET A 90 -18.07 12.00 -4.04
C MET A 90 -18.19 13.42 -4.62
N TYR A 91 -17.84 13.61 -5.90
CA TYR A 91 -17.64 14.95 -6.47
C TYR A 91 -18.75 15.38 -7.45
N GLY A 92 -19.92 14.72 -7.45
CA GLY A 92 -20.98 15.02 -8.42
C GLY A 92 -20.52 14.84 -9.87
N ASP A 93 -20.98 15.70 -10.78
CA ASP A 93 -20.69 15.60 -12.23
C ASP A 93 -19.57 16.54 -12.70
N ILE A 94 -18.58 16.82 -11.83
CA ILE A 94 -17.46 17.70 -12.19
C ILE A 94 -16.52 17.12 -13.29
N ASP A 95 -16.61 15.82 -13.53
CA ASP A 95 -15.97 15.07 -14.61
C ASP A 95 -16.76 15.15 -15.94
N GLY A 96 -17.95 15.77 -15.93
CA GLY A 96 -18.85 15.88 -17.08
C GLY A 96 -19.99 14.86 -17.09
N GLY A 97 -20.16 14.07 -16.02
CA GLY A 97 -21.28 13.13 -15.88
C GLY A 97 -20.86 11.66 -15.97
N GLU A 98 -21.84 10.78 -15.79
CA GLU A 98 -21.60 9.34 -15.84
C GLU A 98 -21.09 8.92 -17.24
N GLY A 99 -20.04 8.10 -17.26
CA GLY A 99 -19.40 7.65 -18.50
C GLY A 99 -18.30 8.56 -19.03
N SER A 100 -18.11 9.74 -18.43
CA SER A 100 -16.97 10.61 -18.74
C SER A 100 -15.63 9.89 -18.55
N LEU A 101 -14.74 10.10 -19.53
CA LEU A 101 -13.39 9.55 -19.53
C LEU A 101 -12.37 10.65 -19.24
N GLY A 102 -11.40 10.30 -18.41
CA GLY A 102 -10.25 11.12 -18.09
C GLY A 102 -8.96 10.39 -18.37
N LYS A 103 -7.86 11.14 -18.45
CA LYS A 103 -6.51 10.62 -18.63
C LYS A 103 -5.68 10.94 -17.39
N VAL A 104 -5.01 9.94 -16.83
CA VAL A 104 -4.10 10.13 -15.71
C VAL A 104 -2.85 10.88 -16.18
N LEU A 105 -2.58 12.03 -15.57
CA LEU A 105 -1.42 12.86 -15.86
C LEU A 105 -0.27 12.61 -14.89
N ALA A 106 -0.57 12.51 -13.61
CA ALA A 106 0.44 12.36 -12.57
C ALA A 106 -0.09 11.55 -11.39
N ILE A 107 0.83 10.88 -10.68
CA ILE A 107 0.58 10.26 -9.38
C ILE A 107 1.50 10.94 -8.39
N LYS A 108 0.93 11.39 -7.28
CA LYS A 108 1.59 12.22 -6.29
C LYS A 108 1.21 11.74 -4.89
N ASP A 109 1.80 12.37 -3.89
CA ASP A 109 1.44 12.16 -2.51
C ASP A 109 0.30 13.10 -2.15
N TRP A 110 -0.76 12.57 -1.54
CA TRP A 110 -1.82 13.41 -0.97
C TRP A 110 -1.32 14.25 0.20
N ASP A 111 -0.54 13.58 1.07
CA ASP A 111 0.18 14.19 2.18
C ASP A 111 1.56 13.52 2.20
N PRO A 112 2.64 14.25 1.83
CA PRO A 112 3.99 13.70 1.75
C PRO A 112 4.54 13.14 3.07
N GLU A 113 3.96 13.54 4.21
CA GLU A 113 4.34 13.02 5.52
C GLU A 113 3.61 11.73 5.88
N VAL A 114 2.37 11.57 5.40
CA VAL A 114 1.47 10.50 5.84
C VAL A 114 1.32 9.39 4.80
N SER A 115 1.47 9.69 3.52
CA SER A 115 1.17 8.73 2.45
C SER A 115 1.99 8.96 1.19
N THR A 116 2.18 7.91 0.41
CA THR A 116 2.92 7.98 -0.85
C THR A 116 2.09 7.48 -2.01
N ASN A 117 2.23 8.10 -3.19
CA ASN A 117 1.50 7.75 -4.42
C ASN A 117 -0.01 7.58 -4.18
N SER A 118 -0.57 8.44 -3.33
CA SER A 118 -1.93 8.34 -2.77
C SER A 118 -2.91 9.34 -3.40
N GLN A 119 -2.41 10.18 -4.30
CA GLN A 119 -3.13 11.19 -5.05
C GLN A 119 -2.89 10.97 -6.55
N VAL A 120 -3.89 11.31 -7.36
CA VAL A 120 -3.81 11.23 -8.82
C VAL A 120 -4.41 12.47 -9.46
N ASP A 121 -3.70 13.03 -10.43
CA ASP A 121 -4.18 14.16 -11.24
C ASP A 121 -4.68 13.63 -12.58
N VAL A 122 -5.88 14.08 -12.97
CA VAL A 122 -6.61 13.60 -14.14
C VAL A 122 -7.07 14.78 -14.97
N GLU A 123 -6.84 14.68 -16.28
CA GLU A 123 -7.42 15.56 -17.28
C GLU A 123 -8.70 14.93 -17.84
N TRP A 124 -9.82 15.62 -17.70
CA TRP A 124 -11.10 15.22 -18.29
C TRP A 124 -11.28 15.81 -19.70
N ALA A 125 -12.24 15.28 -20.48
CA ALA A 125 -12.47 15.67 -21.88
C ALA A 125 -12.68 17.19 -22.12
N GLY A 126 -13.08 17.96 -21.10
CA GLY A 126 -13.16 19.42 -21.15
C GLY A 126 -11.84 20.17 -20.95
N GLY A 127 -10.69 19.47 -20.89
CA GLY A 127 -9.37 20.04 -20.63
C GLY A 127 -9.13 20.47 -19.18
N LYS A 128 -10.09 20.17 -18.28
CA LYS A 128 -9.98 20.47 -16.86
C LYS A 128 -9.14 19.41 -16.16
N GLU A 129 -8.03 19.84 -15.57
CA GLU A 129 -7.24 19.04 -14.66
C GLU A 129 -7.84 19.08 -13.25
N THR A 130 -7.98 17.92 -12.61
CA THR A 130 -8.48 17.83 -11.24
C THR A 130 -7.82 16.65 -10.52
N THR A 131 -7.72 16.79 -9.21
CA THR A 131 -7.02 15.86 -8.32
C THR A 131 -7.99 14.98 -7.53
N TYR A 132 -7.65 13.70 -7.38
CA TYR A 132 -8.47 12.68 -6.72
C TYR A 132 -7.66 11.74 -5.82
N ARG A 133 -8.34 10.97 -4.97
CA ARG A 133 -7.71 9.98 -4.08
C ARG A 133 -7.41 8.70 -4.84
N LEU A 134 -6.18 8.19 -4.65
CA LEU A 134 -5.71 6.91 -5.14
C LEU A 134 -5.10 6.10 -3.98
N GLY A 135 -5.95 5.69 -3.04
CA GLY A 135 -5.58 4.93 -1.85
C GLY A 135 -5.29 5.76 -0.61
N HIS A 136 -5.51 7.09 -0.65
CA HIS A 136 -5.52 7.94 0.54
C HIS A 136 -6.72 7.57 1.43
N LEU A 137 -6.48 7.33 2.72
CA LEU A 137 -7.47 6.79 3.67
C LEU A 137 -8.16 5.48 3.20
N GLY A 138 -7.48 4.71 2.34
CA GLY A 138 -8.03 3.50 1.75
C GLY A 138 -9.13 3.74 0.71
N LYS A 139 -9.30 4.99 0.25
CA LYS A 139 -10.31 5.39 -0.74
C LYS A 139 -9.72 5.51 -2.13
N VAL A 140 -10.45 5.04 -3.13
CA VAL A 140 -10.05 5.11 -4.53
C VAL A 140 -11.21 5.70 -5.35
N ASP A 141 -11.06 6.96 -5.74
CA ASP A 141 -12.14 7.72 -6.39
C ASP A 141 -12.32 7.37 -7.86
N LEU A 142 -11.40 6.60 -8.45
CA LEU A 142 -11.33 6.36 -9.88
C LEU A 142 -11.27 4.88 -10.21
N LYS A 143 -11.74 4.54 -11.41
CA LYS A 143 -11.63 3.20 -11.98
C LYS A 143 -11.04 3.31 -13.38
N PHE A 144 -9.97 2.56 -13.67
CA PHE A 144 -9.43 2.54 -15.04
C PHE A 144 -10.38 1.80 -15.99
N THR A 145 -10.45 2.29 -17.22
CA THR A 145 -11.07 1.61 -18.37
C THR A 145 -10.00 1.07 -19.32
N LYS A 146 -8.87 1.79 -19.43
CA LYS A 146 -7.65 1.33 -20.10
C LYS A 146 -6.49 1.48 -19.13
N ALA A 147 -5.93 0.36 -18.69
CA ALA A 147 -4.76 0.35 -17.81
C ALA A 147 -3.52 0.89 -18.53
N SER A 148 -2.64 1.54 -17.76
CA SER A 148 -1.28 1.88 -18.19
C SER A 148 -0.26 1.06 -17.40
N ALA A 149 0.97 1.00 -17.90
CA ALA A 149 2.08 0.33 -17.23
C ALA A 149 2.65 1.22 -16.11
N GLY A 150 3.00 0.60 -14.99
CA GLY A 150 3.53 1.23 -13.79
C GLY A 150 4.98 0.88 -13.47
N GLY A 151 5.68 0.28 -14.43
CA GLY A 151 7.02 -0.26 -14.25
C GLY A 151 7.04 -1.72 -13.85
N LEU A 152 8.25 -2.27 -13.82
CA LEU A 152 8.49 -3.68 -13.48
C LEU A 152 8.70 -3.86 -11.99
N TYR A 153 8.43 -5.07 -11.48
CA TYR A 153 8.74 -5.46 -10.12
C TYR A 153 9.02 -6.96 -10.02
N TYR A 154 9.79 -7.34 -8.99
CA TYR A 154 10.11 -8.73 -8.67
C TYR A 154 9.00 -9.32 -7.80
N LYS A 155 8.07 -10.06 -8.42
CA LYS A 155 6.82 -10.52 -7.76
C LYS A 155 7.10 -11.28 -6.46
N ASP A 156 7.97 -12.28 -6.53
CA ASP A 156 8.22 -13.17 -5.39
C ASP A 156 9.07 -12.52 -4.29
N HIS A 157 9.59 -11.32 -4.54
CA HIS A 157 10.35 -10.55 -3.57
C HIS A 157 9.44 -9.62 -2.76
N LEU A 158 8.21 -9.36 -3.21
CA LEU A 158 7.26 -8.49 -2.52
C LEU A 158 6.70 -9.15 -1.24
N PRO A 159 6.34 -8.35 -0.22
CA PRO A 159 5.68 -8.88 0.96
C PRO A 159 4.26 -9.33 0.63
N ILE A 160 3.90 -10.50 1.16
CA ILE A 160 2.51 -10.96 1.11
C ILE A 160 1.74 -10.18 2.17
N LEU A 161 0.75 -9.41 1.72
CA LEU A 161 -0.12 -8.64 2.62
C LEU A 161 -1.06 -9.60 3.36
N GLY A 162 -1.20 -9.43 4.67
CA GLY A 162 -2.08 -10.27 5.50
C GLY A 162 -1.49 -11.61 5.92
N GLU A 163 -0.39 -12.08 5.33
CA GLU A 163 0.39 -13.19 5.87
C GLU A 163 1.22 -12.73 7.06
N PHE A 164 0.56 -12.60 8.21
CA PHE A 164 1.25 -12.74 9.47
C PHE A 164 1.63 -14.21 9.59
N LYS A 165 2.86 -14.58 9.18
CA LYS A 165 3.51 -15.76 9.74
C LYS A 165 3.84 -15.46 11.19
N CYS A 166 2.80 -15.33 12.00
CA CYS A 166 2.85 -15.76 13.36
C CYS A 166 3.41 -17.19 13.29
N LYS A 167 4.64 -17.38 13.76
CA LYS A 167 4.92 -18.54 14.61
C LYS A 167 4.16 -18.35 15.94
N ALA A 168 2.88 -18.00 15.87
CA ALA A 168 1.96 -18.47 16.86
C ALA A 168 1.84 -19.94 16.45
N GLU A 169 2.21 -20.81 17.38
CA GLU A 169 1.36 -21.96 17.64
C GLU A 169 -0.08 -21.48 17.41
N PHE A 170 -0.66 -21.83 16.26
CA PHE A 170 -2.08 -21.77 16.09
C PHE A 170 -2.59 -22.75 17.15
N SER A 171 -2.84 -22.26 18.37
CA SER A 171 -4.09 -22.64 18.98
C SER A 171 -5.10 -22.26 17.92
N GLU A 172 -5.75 -23.27 17.34
CA GLU A 172 -7.02 -23.07 16.66
C GLU A 172 -7.78 -21.99 17.43
N CYS A 173 -8.36 -21.00 16.75
CA CYS A 173 -9.39 -20.23 17.42
C CYS A 173 -10.46 -21.26 17.77
N GLY A 174 -10.44 -21.73 19.02
CA GLY A 174 -11.20 -22.90 19.46
C GLY A 174 -12.71 -22.69 19.40
N PHE A 175 -13.13 -21.46 19.08
CA PHE A 175 -14.52 -21.06 18.94
C PHE A 175 -15.15 -21.72 17.72
N LYS A 176 -16.03 -22.68 17.99
CA LYS A 176 -16.90 -23.28 16.98
C LYS A 176 -18.15 -22.42 16.80
N ILE A 177 -18.76 -22.52 15.61
CA ILE A 177 -20.06 -21.89 15.37
C ILE A 177 -21.06 -22.42 16.41
N GLY A 178 -21.67 -21.50 17.17
CA GLY A 178 -22.59 -21.81 18.26
C GLY A 178 -21.96 -21.82 19.66
N GLU A 179 -20.65 -21.60 19.78
CA GLU A 179 -19.98 -21.50 21.07
C GLU A 179 -20.25 -20.15 21.75
N LYS A 180 -20.61 -20.20 23.04
CA LYS A 180 -20.85 -19.01 23.84
C LYS A 180 -19.52 -18.47 24.35
N VAL A 181 -19.29 -17.18 24.16
CA VAL A 181 -18.10 -16.48 24.66
C VAL A 181 -18.50 -15.45 25.70
N THR A 182 -17.60 -15.21 26.66
CA THR A 182 -17.76 -14.18 27.69
C THR A 182 -16.72 -13.10 27.51
N CYS A 183 -17.10 -11.84 27.67
CA CYS A 183 -16.15 -10.73 27.66
C CYS A 183 -15.57 -10.53 29.07
N GLY A 184 -14.25 -10.68 29.21
CA GLY A 184 -13.56 -10.46 30.49
C GLY A 184 -13.23 -9.00 30.80
N PHE A 185 -13.66 -8.05 29.96
CA PHE A 185 -13.41 -6.62 30.15
C PHE A 185 -14.62 -5.93 30.78
N GLY A 186 -14.36 -4.90 31.59
CA GLY A 186 -15.43 -4.07 32.15
C GLY A 186 -16.19 -3.31 31.06
N ASN A 187 -17.49 -3.07 31.30
CA ASN A 187 -18.41 -2.45 30.34
C ASN A 187 -17.89 -1.14 29.74
N ASP A 188 -17.14 -0.35 30.50
CA ASP A 188 -16.61 0.94 30.03
C ASP A 188 -15.58 0.79 28.92
N ILE A 189 -14.75 -0.27 29.00
CA ILE A 189 -13.77 -0.60 27.96
C ILE A 189 -14.51 -1.11 26.72
N VAL A 190 -15.50 -1.98 26.90
CA VAL A 190 -16.25 -2.57 25.80
C VAL A 190 -17.03 -1.52 25.00
N LYS A 191 -17.62 -0.52 25.68
CA LYS A 191 -18.31 0.61 25.04
C LYS A 191 -17.40 1.39 24.10
N VAL A 192 -16.16 1.68 24.51
CA VAL A 192 -15.19 2.41 23.68
C VAL A 192 -14.82 1.57 22.45
N LEU A 193 -14.55 0.27 22.65
CA LEU A 193 -14.18 -0.62 21.55
C LEU A 193 -15.30 -0.74 20.51
N GLN A 194 -16.57 -0.71 20.92
CA GLN A 194 -17.71 -0.91 20.03
C GLN A 194 -18.10 0.31 19.19
N GLN A 195 -17.53 1.50 19.42
CA GLN A 195 -17.91 2.73 18.72
C GLN A 195 -17.74 2.66 17.19
N LYS A 196 -16.86 1.76 16.70
CA LYS A 196 -16.56 1.61 15.26
C LYS A 196 -16.96 0.25 14.68
N THR A 197 -17.54 -0.65 15.49
CA THR A 197 -17.75 -2.07 15.11
C THR A 197 -19.17 -2.58 15.34
N GLY A 198 -20.11 -1.73 15.78
CA GLY A 198 -21.52 -2.11 15.94
C GLY A 198 -22.31 -1.30 16.97
N GLY A 199 -21.62 -0.49 17.78
CA GLY A 199 -22.23 0.29 18.85
C GLY A 199 -22.51 -0.52 20.12
N TRP A 200 -22.92 0.16 21.19
CA TRP A 200 -23.28 -0.45 22.46
C TRP A 200 -24.75 -0.17 22.78
N ASN A 201 -25.49 -1.20 23.23
CA ASN A 201 -26.83 -1.02 23.80
C ASN A 201 -26.90 -1.56 25.23
N SER A 202 -27.93 -1.17 25.98
CA SER A 202 -28.09 -1.55 27.39
C SER A 202 -28.29 -3.04 27.61
N ASP A 203 -28.73 -3.79 26.60
CA ASP A 203 -28.92 -5.24 26.69
C ASP A 203 -27.60 -6.03 26.56
N MET A 204 -26.53 -5.41 26.03
CA MET A 204 -25.18 -5.99 25.97
C MET A 204 -24.45 -6.00 27.33
N ALA A 205 -25.04 -5.39 28.36
CA ALA A 205 -24.49 -5.35 29.72
C ALA A 205 -24.81 -6.62 30.55
N LYS A 206 -25.64 -7.51 30.02
CA LYS A 206 -26.12 -8.76 30.65
C LYS A 206 -25.25 -9.94 30.22
#